data_AF-A0A1B6F8R8-F1
#
_entry.id   AF-A0A1B6F8R8-F1
#
_cell.length_a   1.000
_cell.length_b   1.000
_cell.length_c   1.000
_cell.angle_alpha   90.00
_cell.angle_beta   90.00
_cell.angle_gamma   90.00
#
_symmetry.space_group_name_H-M   'P 1'
#
loop_
_entity.id
_entity.type
_entity.pdbx_description
1 polymer ?
#
loop_
_entity_poly.entity_id
_entity_poly.type
_entity_poly.pdbx_seq_one_letter_code
_entity_poly.pdbx_strand_id
1 'polypeptide(L)'
;MDKLELVPDVIDTLPGEIIQVTYEGKYKVDEGKELTPTQVKNVPEVKFPADPQQWYTLLMTDPDAPTRADPKLREVQHWLVTNIPGSDVTAGETIHEYIGSGPPQGTGLHRYIFLVYKQPGKLTFDEPRVTNRSRANRLNFSTRNFVAKYKLEGPIAANVYQAQFDDYVPILHQQLSG
;
A
#
# COMPACT_ATOMS: atom_id res chain seq x y z
N MET A 1 -1.98 -17.99 -14.40
CA MET A 1 -2.10 -17.12 -13.22
C MET A 1 -0.71 -16.86 -12.67
N ASP A 2 0.14 -16.15 -13.43
CA ASP A 2 1.42 -15.66 -12.89
C ASP A 2 1.13 -14.32 -12.21
N LYS A 3 0.76 -14.47 -10.94
CA LYS A 3 0.31 -13.47 -9.97
C LYS A 3 1.50 -12.62 -9.48
N LEU A 4 2.11 -11.83 -10.36
CA LEU A 4 3.07 -10.72 -10.07
C LEU A 4 4.20 -10.98 -9.06
N GLU A 5 4.53 -12.24 -8.77
CA GLU A 5 5.48 -12.61 -7.71
C GLU A 5 5.16 -11.94 -6.35
N LEU A 6 3.87 -11.73 -6.04
CA LEU A 6 3.44 -11.25 -4.72
C LEU A 6 3.88 -12.21 -3.59
N VAL A 7 3.86 -13.50 -3.93
CA VAL A 7 4.39 -14.60 -3.13
C VAL A 7 5.71 -15.06 -3.77
N PRO A 8 6.81 -15.21 -3.01
CA PRO A 8 6.94 -15.02 -1.56
C PRO A 8 7.37 -13.60 -1.14
N ASP A 9 7.52 -12.66 -2.09
CA ASP A 9 8.20 -11.37 -1.85
C ASP A 9 7.58 -10.52 -0.75
N VAL A 10 6.25 -10.49 -0.66
CA VAL A 10 5.52 -9.61 0.28
C VAL A 10 4.58 -10.39 1.18
N ILE A 11 3.91 -11.41 0.65
CA ILE A 11 2.96 -12.24 1.40
C ILE A 11 3.28 -13.72 1.24
N ASP A 12 2.95 -14.51 2.26
CA ASP A 12 3.19 -15.96 2.26
C ASP A 12 2.08 -16.74 1.55
N THR A 13 0.88 -16.17 1.50
CA THR A 13 -0.30 -16.78 0.86
C THR A 13 -1.11 -15.71 0.15
N LEU A 14 -1.68 -16.06 -1.00
CA LEU A 14 -2.59 -15.17 -1.71
C LEU A 14 -3.96 -15.20 -1.05
N PRO A 15 -4.58 -14.05 -0.78
CA PRO A 15 -5.94 -14.01 -0.30
C PRO A 15 -6.91 -14.54 -1.36
N GLY A 16 -8.05 -15.05 -0.91
CA GLY A 16 -9.15 -15.46 -1.78
C GLY A 16 -9.92 -14.29 -2.39
N GLU A 17 -9.81 -13.10 -1.80
CA GLU A 17 -10.57 -11.91 -2.17
C GLU A 17 -9.68 -10.81 -2.78
N ILE A 18 -10.26 -10.01 -3.66
CA ILE A 18 -9.59 -8.89 -4.34
C ILE A 18 -10.07 -7.56 -3.74
N ILE A 19 -9.12 -6.68 -3.40
CA ILE A 19 -9.45 -5.31 -2.98
C ILE A 19 -9.89 -4.50 -4.20
N GLN A 20 -11.05 -3.86 -4.14
CA GLN A 20 -11.49 -2.93 -5.16
C GLN A 20 -10.93 -1.54 -4.88
N VAL A 21 -9.91 -1.14 -5.63
CA VAL A 21 -9.28 0.19 -5.53
C VAL A 21 -9.59 0.99 -6.79
N THR A 22 -10.19 2.16 -6.63
CA THR A 22 -10.55 3.06 -7.74
C THR A 22 -10.06 4.48 -7.49
N TYR A 23 -9.30 5.02 -8.43
CA TYR A 23 -8.83 6.40 -8.42
C TYR A 23 -9.75 7.29 -9.26
N GLU A 24 -10.16 8.43 -8.69
CA GLU A 24 -11.00 9.45 -9.35
C GLU A 24 -12.27 8.88 -10.00
N GLY A 25 -12.83 7.80 -9.43
CA GLY A 25 -13.99 7.08 -9.98
C GLY A 25 -13.76 6.40 -11.34
N LYS A 26 -12.54 6.44 -11.89
CA LYS A 26 -12.25 6.05 -13.27
C LYS A 26 -11.19 4.96 -13.38
N TYR A 27 -10.06 5.11 -12.69
CA TYR A 27 -8.92 4.22 -12.86
C TYR A 27 -8.96 3.11 -11.81
N LYS A 28 -9.27 1.89 -12.25
CA LYS A 28 -9.32 0.72 -11.37
C LYS A 28 -7.97 0.01 -11.34
N VAL A 29 -7.55 -0.37 -10.14
CA VAL A 29 -6.44 -1.31 -9.93
C VAL A 29 -6.93 -2.70 -10.29
N ASP A 30 -6.18 -3.38 -11.15
CA ASP A 30 -6.57 -4.67 -11.71
C ASP A 30 -5.34 -5.54 -11.93
N GLU A 31 -5.07 -6.44 -10.97
CA GLU A 31 -4.12 -7.57 -11.07
C GLU A 31 -2.83 -7.29 -11.87
N GLY A 32 -2.12 -6.21 -11.53
CA GLY A 32 -0.82 -5.85 -12.12
C GLY A 32 -0.85 -5.00 -13.37
N LYS A 33 -2.03 -4.53 -13.76
CA LYS A 33 -2.19 -3.53 -14.80
C LYS A 33 -1.29 -2.33 -14.52
N GLU A 34 -0.72 -1.77 -15.59
CA GLU A 34 0.04 -0.54 -15.51
C GLU A 34 -0.90 0.65 -15.30
N LEU A 35 -0.61 1.45 -14.27
CA LEU A 35 -1.20 2.77 -14.04
C LEU A 35 -0.07 3.80 -13.98
N THR A 36 -0.32 5.01 -14.46
CA THR A 36 0.69 6.08 -14.41
C THR A 36 0.71 6.72 -13.01
N PRO A 37 1.87 7.18 -12.50
CA PRO A 37 1.93 7.96 -11.26
C PRO A 37 0.93 9.13 -11.22
N THR A 38 0.72 9.81 -12.34
CA THR A 38 -0.28 10.88 -12.47
C THR A 38 -1.71 10.42 -12.18
N GLN A 39 -2.10 9.21 -12.60
CA GLN A 39 -3.44 8.65 -12.36
C GLN A 39 -3.65 8.26 -10.89
N VAL A 40 -2.56 7.89 -10.20
CA VAL A 40 -2.59 7.37 -8.82
C VAL A 40 -2.05 8.39 -7.81
N LYS A 41 -2.00 9.68 -8.17
CA LYS A 41 -1.45 10.74 -7.31
C LYS A 41 -2.29 11.02 -6.07
N ASN A 42 -3.60 10.81 -6.15
CA ASN A 42 -4.58 11.12 -5.11
C ASN A 42 -5.00 9.86 -4.35
N VAL A 43 -5.48 10.00 -3.11
CA VAL A 43 -6.03 8.89 -2.32
C VAL A 43 -7.15 8.19 -3.11
N PRO A 44 -7.13 6.85 -3.26
CA PRO A 44 -8.19 6.12 -3.95
C PRO A 44 -9.40 5.86 -3.04
N GLU A 45 -10.52 5.53 -3.66
CA GLU A 45 -11.61 4.82 -3.01
C GLU A 45 -11.25 3.33 -2.88
N VAL A 46 -11.43 2.76 -1.70
CA VAL A 46 -11.10 1.38 -1.40
C VAL A 46 -12.33 0.65 -0.85
N LYS A 47 -12.63 -0.52 -1.41
CA LYS A 47 -13.67 -1.43 -0.92
C LYS A 47 -13.11 -2.84 -0.83
N PHE A 48 -13.46 -3.56 0.22
CA PHE A 48 -13.09 -4.96 0.44
C PHE A 48 -14.18 -5.66 1.27
N PRO A 49 -14.28 -7.01 1.17
CA PRO A 49 -15.17 -7.78 2.03
C PRO A 49 -14.79 -7.61 3.50
N ALA A 50 -15.71 -7.12 4.33
CA ALA A 50 -15.48 -6.86 5.74
C ALA A 50 -16.72 -7.17 6.57
N ASP A 51 -16.51 -7.66 7.79
CA ASP A 51 -17.52 -7.74 8.83
C ASP A 51 -17.65 -6.35 9.49
N PRO A 52 -18.83 -5.72 9.48
CA PRO A 52 -19.06 -4.40 10.08
C PRO A 52 -18.72 -4.30 11.57
N GLN A 53 -18.64 -5.42 12.29
CA GLN A 53 -18.32 -5.47 13.72
C GLN A 53 -16.82 -5.69 14.01
N GLN A 54 -16.01 -5.83 12.97
CA GLN A 54 -14.57 -6.11 13.08
C GLN A 54 -13.74 -4.88 12.69
N TRP A 55 -12.46 -4.94 13.05
CA TRP A 55 -11.48 -3.90 12.78
C TRP A 55 -10.44 -4.38 11.77
N TYR A 56 -10.02 -3.49 10.88
CA TYR A 56 -9.12 -3.83 9.79
C TYR A 56 -7.96 -2.85 9.68
N THR A 57 -6.88 -3.33 9.08
CA THR A 57 -5.74 -2.53 8.64
C THR A 57 -5.62 -2.64 7.12
N LEU A 58 -5.51 -1.49 6.47
CA LEU A 58 -5.15 -1.34 5.06
C LEU A 58 -3.72 -0.85 4.96
N LEU A 59 -2.93 -1.51 4.13
CA LEU A 59 -1.55 -1.11 3.84
C LEU A 59 -1.26 -1.14 2.35
N MET A 60 -0.52 -0.14 1.89
CA MET A 60 -0.01 -0.02 0.52
C MET A 60 1.51 0.05 0.57
N THR A 61 2.18 -0.89 -0.10
CA THR A 61 3.63 -1.09 -0.02
C THR A 61 4.26 -1.29 -1.40
N ASP A 62 5.49 -0.79 -1.58
CA ASP A 62 6.33 -0.98 -2.78
C ASP A 62 7.57 -1.81 -2.39
N PRO A 63 7.65 -3.09 -2.82
CA PRO A 63 8.80 -3.93 -2.54
C PRO A 63 9.95 -3.70 -3.53
N ASP A 64 9.77 -2.94 -4.59
CA ASP A 64 10.73 -2.86 -5.70
C ASP A 64 11.68 -1.66 -5.57
N ALA A 65 11.75 -1.02 -4.41
CA ALA A 65 12.60 0.15 -4.20
C ALA A 65 14.05 -0.19 -3.82
N PRO A 66 15.08 0.49 -4.40
CA PRO A 66 14.98 1.48 -5.47
C PRO A 66 14.76 0.87 -6.86
N THR A 67 15.13 -0.40 -7.06
CA THR A 67 14.81 -1.17 -8.27
C THR A 67 14.44 -2.60 -7.88
N ARG A 68 13.61 -3.27 -8.66
CA ARG A 68 13.25 -4.68 -8.44
C ARG A 68 14.46 -5.61 -8.45
N ALA A 69 15.51 -5.27 -9.21
CA ALA A 69 16.73 -6.07 -9.33
C ALA A 69 17.69 -5.92 -8.12
N ASP A 70 17.64 -4.78 -7.42
CA ASP A 70 18.46 -4.51 -6.24
C ASP A 70 17.63 -3.74 -5.19
N PRO A 71 16.65 -4.40 -4.53
CA PRO A 71 15.63 -3.75 -3.71
C PRO A 71 16.13 -3.42 -2.30
N LYS A 72 17.22 -2.65 -2.19
CA LYS A 72 17.88 -2.28 -0.92
C LYS A 72 17.02 -1.48 0.05
N LEU A 73 15.95 -0.85 -0.42
CA LEU A 73 15.05 -0.02 0.39
C LEU A 73 13.68 -0.69 0.60
N ARG A 74 13.55 -1.97 0.23
CA ARG A 74 12.34 -2.75 0.39
C ARG A 74 11.96 -2.88 1.87
N GLU A 75 10.72 -2.68 2.27
CA GLU A 75 9.59 -2.16 1.48
C GLU A 75 9.42 -0.64 1.72
N VAL A 76 8.89 0.09 0.74
CA VAL A 76 8.48 1.49 0.92
C VAL A 76 7.00 1.56 1.25
N GLN A 77 6.66 2.08 2.43
CA GLN A 77 5.28 2.23 2.87
C GLN A 77 4.62 3.48 2.27
N HIS A 78 3.69 3.26 1.35
CA HIS A 78 2.96 4.33 0.65
C HIS A 78 1.73 4.81 1.41
N TRP A 79 1.03 3.92 2.11
CA TRP A 79 -0.18 4.28 2.86
C TRP A 79 -0.45 3.26 3.97
N LEU A 80 -0.75 3.71 5.18
CA LEU A 80 -1.09 2.82 6.29
C LEU A 80 -2.28 3.41 7.07
N VAL A 81 -3.40 2.70 7.03
CA VAL A 81 -4.61 3.04 7.77
C VAL A 81 -4.99 1.85 8.63
N THR A 82 -5.13 2.09 9.92
CA THR A 82 -5.43 1.07 10.93
C THR A 82 -6.76 1.36 11.59
N ASN A 83 -7.25 0.46 12.44
CA ASN A 83 -8.51 0.66 13.17
C ASN A 83 -9.67 1.05 12.25
N ILE A 84 -9.74 0.46 11.05
CA ILE A 84 -10.82 0.67 10.09
C ILE A 84 -12.04 -0.12 10.60
N PRO A 85 -13.18 0.52 10.95
CA PRO A 85 -14.39 -0.20 11.32
C PRO A 85 -15.07 -0.76 10.07
N GLY A 86 -15.18 -2.08 9.98
CA GLY A 86 -15.70 -2.73 8.78
C GLY A 86 -14.87 -2.38 7.54
N SER A 87 -15.48 -1.72 6.56
CA SER A 87 -14.81 -1.29 5.32
C SER A 87 -14.71 0.23 5.17
N ASP A 88 -15.05 1.01 6.21
CA ASP A 88 -15.00 2.47 6.14
C ASP A 88 -13.58 2.98 6.43
N VAL A 89 -12.75 3.00 5.39
CA VAL A 89 -11.36 3.47 5.47
C VAL A 89 -11.27 4.91 5.98
N THR A 90 -12.29 5.74 5.75
CA THR A 90 -12.28 7.15 6.16
C THR A 90 -12.48 7.33 7.67
N ALA A 91 -13.10 6.35 8.33
CA ALA A 91 -13.25 6.28 9.78
C ALA A 91 -12.05 5.61 10.48
N GLY A 92 -11.07 5.12 9.71
CA GLY A 92 -9.84 4.54 10.22
C GLY A 92 -8.85 5.59 10.74
N GLU A 93 -7.84 5.12 11.45
CA GLU A 93 -6.71 5.90 11.92
C GLU A 93 -5.58 5.87 10.88
N THR A 94 -5.25 7.02 10.28
CA THR A 94 -4.15 7.11 9.33
C THR A 94 -2.83 7.24 10.06
N ILE A 95 -1.98 6.23 9.94
CA ILE A 95 -0.62 6.21 10.51
C ILE A 95 0.36 6.83 9.52
N HIS A 96 0.38 6.34 8.28
CA HIS A 96 1.14 6.95 7.20
C HIS A 96 0.16 7.46 6.17
N GLU A 97 0.10 8.77 5.94
CA GLU A 97 -0.75 9.36 4.90
C GLU A 97 -0.38 8.81 3.53
N TYR A 98 -1.35 8.82 2.62
CA TYR A 98 -1.16 8.32 1.27
C TYR A 98 -0.12 9.13 0.50
N ILE A 99 0.83 8.43 -0.12
CA ILE A 99 1.70 8.96 -1.16
C ILE A 99 1.50 8.14 -2.44
N GLY A 100 1.34 8.83 -3.58
CA GLY A 100 1.19 8.18 -4.88
C GLY A 100 2.43 7.39 -5.30
N SER A 101 2.35 6.74 -6.45
CA SER A 101 3.52 6.08 -7.06
C SER A 101 4.60 7.11 -7.35
N GLY A 102 5.86 6.77 -7.04
CA GLY A 102 7.01 7.64 -7.26
C GLY A 102 8.27 6.92 -7.72
N PRO A 103 8.18 5.95 -8.65
CA PRO A 103 9.34 5.17 -9.09
C PRO A 103 10.35 6.08 -9.81
N PRO A 104 11.65 6.05 -9.45
CA PRO A 104 12.64 6.91 -10.09
C PRO A 104 12.80 6.63 -11.60
N GLN A 105 13.29 7.60 -12.34
CA GLN A 105 13.51 7.42 -13.78
C GLN A 105 14.54 6.31 -14.03
N GLY A 106 14.19 5.38 -14.94
CA GLY A 106 15.07 4.28 -15.33
C GLY A 106 15.06 3.05 -14.42
N THR A 107 14.21 3.02 -13.37
CA THR A 107 14.08 1.84 -12.48
C THR A 107 13.07 0.80 -13.00
N GLY A 108 12.32 1.15 -14.05
CA GLY A 108 11.31 0.30 -14.65
C GLY A 108 9.99 0.29 -13.88
N LEU A 109 9.22 -0.78 -14.03
CA LEU A 109 7.95 -0.98 -13.34
C LEU A 109 8.18 -1.43 -11.89
N HIS A 110 7.57 -0.69 -10.96
CA HIS A 110 7.47 -1.03 -9.55
C HIS A 110 6.08 -1.57 -9.26
N ARG A 111 5.99 -2.58 -8.37
CA ARG A 111 4.73 -3.13 -7.90
C ARG A 111 4.22 -2.31 -6.71
N TYR A 112 2.97 -1.89 -6.78
CA TYR A 112 2.28 -1.22 -5.69
C TYR A 112 1.17 -2.11 -5.18
N ILE A 113 1.36 -2.64 -3.97
CA ILE A 113 0.56 -3.74 -3.43
C ILE A 113 -0.31 -3.21 -2.31
N PHE A 114 -1.63 -3.37 -2.45
CA PHE A 114 -2.59 -3.18 -1.40
C PHE A 114 -2.86 -4.49 -0.69
N LEU A 115 -2.85 -4.47 0.64
CA LEU A 115 -3.19 -5.61 1.47
C LEU A 115 -4.14 -5.15 2.57
N VAL A 116 -5.11 -5.99 2.88
CA VAL A 116 -5.99 -5.81 4.04
C VAL A 116 -5.78 -6.96 5.00
N TYR A 117 -5.65 -6.63 6.28
CA TYR A 117 -5.59 -7.58 7.37
C TYR A 117 -6.69 -7.31 8.38
N LYS A 118 -7.21 -8.37 8.98
CA LYS A 118 -8.15 -8.29 10.09
C LYS A 118 -7.37 -8.12 11.40
N GLN A 119 -7.81 -7.20 12.24
CA GLN A 119 -7.26 -7.01 13.57
C GLN A 119 -8.00 -7.90 14.58
N PRO A 120 -7.34 -8.36 15.66
CA PRO A 120 -8.01 -9.08 16.75
C PRO A 120 -9.00 -8.19 17.53
N GLY A 121 -8.95 -6.88 17.32
CA GLY A 121 -9.80 -5.87 17.93
C GLY A 121 -9.30 -4.47 17.57
N LYS A 122 -9.82 -3.44 18.25
CA LYS A 122 -9.24 -2.10 18.17
C LYS A 122 -7.89 -2.09 18.90
N LEU A 123 -6.86 -1.56 18.25
CA LEU A 123 -5.47 -1.58 18.74
C LEU A 123 -4.91 -0.17 18.89
N THR A 124 -3.82 -0.05 19.65
CA THR A 124 -2.98 1.14 19.68
C THR A 124 -1.71 0.85 18.88
N PHE A 125 -1.36 1.73 17.95
CA PHE A 125 -0.19 1.59 17.09
C PHE A 125 0.91 2.55 17.55
N ASP A 126 2.13 2.05 17.72
CA ASP A 126 3.29 2.83 18.18
C ASP A 126 4.00 3.56 17.04
N GLU A 127 3.70 3.21 15.80
CA GLU A 127 4.37 3.77 14.63
C GLU A 127 4.13 5.29 14.53
N PRO A 128 5.14 6.08 14.15
CA PRO A 128 4.98 7.53 14.06
C PRO A 128 3.92 7.88 13.03
N ARG A 129 3.13 8.93 13.31
CA ARG A 129 2.20 9.47 12.32
C ARG A 129 3.00 10.29 11.31
N VAL A 130 2.99 9.88 10.05
CA VAL A 130 3.80 10.49 8.98
C VAL A 130 2.89 11.08 7.92
N THR A 131 3.09 12.36 7.63
CA THR A 131 2.32 13.07 6.60
C THR A 131 2.77 12.67 5.20
N ASN A 132 2.03 13.10 4.18
CA ASN A 132 2.39 12.92 2.78
C ASN A 132 3.50 13.87 2.31
N ARG A 133 4.11 14.65 3.21
CA ARG A 133 5.21 15.58 2.92
C ARG A 133 6.58 15.09 3.37
N SER A 134 6.65 13.89 3.96
CA SER A 134 7.91 13.34 4.47
C SER A 134 8.17 11.91 3.98
N ARG A 135 9.44 11.64 3.65
CA ARG A 135 9.95 10.27 3.41
C ARG A 135 10.32 9.53 4.69
N ALA A 136 10.38 10.21 5.83
CA ALA A 136 10.83 9.63 7.08
C ALA A 136 9.94 8.44 7.49
N ASN A 137 10.56 7.37 8.00
CA ASN A 137 9.88 6.14 8.47
C ASN A 137 9.06 5.38 7.42
N ARG A 138 9.18 5.71 6.13
CA ARG A 138 8.54 4.96 5.05
C ARG A 138 9.44 3.90 4.42
N LEU A 139 10.76 4.05 4.51
CA LEU A 139 11.73 3.14 3.91
C LEU A 139 12.02 1.95 4.84
N ASN A 140 12.41 0.81 4.27
CA ASN A 140 12.73 -0.42 5.02
C ASN A 140 11.58 -0.89 5.93
N PHE A 141 10.34 -0.60 5.53
CA PHE A 141 9.17 -1.13 6.19
C PHE A 141 9.10 -2.65 5.95
N SER A 142 8.59 -3.38 6.93
CA SER A 142 8.37 -4.82 6.81
C SER A 142 6.93 -5.13 7.16
N THR A 143 6.13 -5.43 6.14
CA THR A 143 4.72 -5.83 6.31
C THR A 143 4.62 -7.05 7.22
N ARG A 144 5.53 -8.01 7.05
CA ARG A 144 5.61 -9.23 7.89
C ARG A 144 5.81 -8.91 9.37
N ASN A 145 6.78 -8.05 9.70
CA ASN A 145 7.05 -7.68 11.09
C ASN A 145 5.88 -6.90 11.70
N PHE A 146 5.24 -6.02 10.93
CA PHE A 146 4.08 -5.27 11.38
C PHE A 146 2.88 -6.20 11.69
N VAL A 147 2.58 -7.13 10.78
CA VAL A 147 1.53 -8.15 10.95
C VAL A 147 1.80 -9.01 12.19
N ALA A 148 3.04 -9.46 12.37
CA ALA A 148 3.43 -10.26 13.52
C ALA A 148 3.35 -9.48 14.85
N LYS A 149 3.83 -8.22 14.87
CA LYS A 149 3.81 -7.34 16.04
C LYS A 149 2.39 -7.16 16.58
N TYR A 150 1.42 -6.92 15.69
CA TYR A 150 0.03 -6.64 16.06
C TYR A 150 -0.91 -7.85 15.98
N LYS A 151 -0.36 -9.04 15.69
CA LYS A 151 -1.11 -10.30 15.55
C LYS A 151 -2.28 -10.17 14.58
N LEU A 152 -2.02 -9.55 13.43
CA LEU A 152 -3.04 -9.37 12.40
C LEU A 152 -3.32 -10.71 11.69
N GLU A 153 -4.58 -10.97 11.39
CA GLU A 153 -5.03 -12.14 10.64
C GLU A 153 -5.13 -11.80 9.15
N GLY A 154 -4.53 -12.61 8.28
CA GLY A 154 -4.61 -12.41 6.82
C GLY A 154 -3.28 -12.58 6.09
N PRO A 155 -3.16 -12.02 4.87
CA PRO A 155 -4.06 -11.04 4.25
C PRO A 155 -5.43 -11.62 3.91
N ILE A 156 -6.51 -10.85 4.10
CA ILE A 156 -7.88 -11.27 3.74
C ILE A 156 -8.23 -10.89 2.31
N ALA A 157 -7.66 -9.78 1.83
CA ALA A 157 -7.83 -9.28 0.48
C ALA A 157 -6.53 -8.61 0.03
N ALA A 158 -6.23 -8.70 -1.27
CA ALA A 158 -5.09 -8.01 -1.88
C ALA A 158 -5.47 -7.47 -3.26
N ASN A 159 -4.76 -6.45 -3.73
CA ASN A 159 -4.74 -6.08 -5.14
C ASN A 159 -3.41 -5.37 -5.43
N VAL A 160 -3.02 -5.31 -6.69
CA VAL A 160 -1.73 -4.78 -7.12
C VAL A 160 -1.86 -4.11 -8.47
N TYR A 161 -1.12 -3.02 -8.66
CA TYR A 161 -0.85 -2.45 -9.98
C TYR A 161 0.66 -2.25 -10.12
N GLN A 162 1.09 -1.94 -11.35
CA GLN A 162 2.46 -1.54 -11.60
C GLN A 162 2.49 -0.09 -12.09
N ALA A 163 3.54 0.64 -11.73
CA ALA A 163 3.80 1.97 -12.28
C ALA A 163 5.29 2.17 -12.52
N GLN A 164 5.60 2.97 -13.54
CA GLN A 164 6.95 3.43 -13.86
C GLN A 164 6.95 4.96 -13.92
N PHE A 165 8.13 5.53 -14.09
CA PHE A 165 8.32 6.98 -14.07
C PHE A 165 7.40 7.72 -15.06
N ASP A 166 6.85 8.85 -14.61
CA ASP A 166 6.24 9.87 -15.45
C ASP A 166 6.60 11.28 -14.92
N ASP A 167 6.08 12.32 -15.60
CA ASP A 167 6.39 13.72 -15.28
C ASP A 167 5.85 14.21 -13.92
N TYR A 168 5.00 13.44 -13.24
CA TYR A 168 4.53 13.77 -11.89
C TYR A 168 5.54 13.36 -10.81
N VAL A 169 6.37 12.34 -11.06
CA VAL A 169 7.31 11.81 -10.07
C VAL A 169 8.26 12.89 -9.48
N PRO A 170 8.86 13.80 -10.27
CA PRO A 170 9.69 14.87 -9.70
C PRO A 170 8.92 15.80 -8.75
N ILE A 171 7.64 16.08 -9.05
CA ILE A 171 6.76 16.91 -8.22
C ILE A 171 6.50 16.20 -6.89
N LEU A 172 6.21 14.89 -6.93
CA LEU A 172 6.05 14.08 -5.73
C LEU A 172 7.32 14.04 -4.87
N HIS A 173 8.50 13.87 -5.49
CA HIS A 173 9.76 13.85 -4.74
C HIS A 173 10.04 15.19 -4.06
N GLN A 174 9.70 16.31 -4.71
CA GLN A 174 9.79 17.64 -4.10
C GLN A 174 8.82 17.78 -2.91
N GLN A 175 7.58 17.30 -3.04
CA GLN A 175 6.61 17.28 -1.94
C GLN A 175 7.15 16.54 -0.71
N LEU A 176 7.88 15.45 -0.91
CA LEU A 176 8.41 14.59 0.15
C LEU A 176 9.74 15.06 0.75
N SER A 177 10.33 16.11 0.20
CA SER A 177 11.60 16.70 0.67
C SER A 177 11.41 17.80 1.72
N GLY A 178 10.15 18.03 2.14
CA GLY A 178 9.77 19.06 3.12
C GLY A 178 9.77 18.59 4.56
#